data_AF-U4T5M7-F1
#
_entry.id   AF-U4T5M7-F1
#
_cell.length_a   1.000
_cell.length_b   1.000
_cell.length_c   1.000
_cell.angle_alpha   90.00
_cell.angle_beta   90.00
_cell.angle_gamma   90.00
#
_symmetry.space_group_name_H-M   'P 1'
#
loop_
_entity.id
_entity.type
_entity.pdbx_description
1 polymer ?
#
loop_
_entity_poly.entity_id
_entity_poly.type
_entity_poly.pdbx_seq_one_letter_code
_entity_poly.pdbx_strand_id
1 'polypeptide(L)'
;MHNDSIYNDKICDESTYSTYIHQNGMHHNDIKVLRDHIILANPNLGTAENTDKWWLLGTSGCHLCDIAEQIIMQFQAVQPITYKNVDIADFDESLMMAFATTIPVILTPSKRLNYPFSVMDLQQLLT
;
A
#
# COMPACT_ATOMS: atom_id res chain seq x y z
N MET A 1 23.30 -22.16 19.69
CA MET A 1 24.00 -20.87 19.54
C MET A 1 24.17 -20.63 18.04
N HIS A 2 23.49 -19.59 17.52
CA HIS A 2 23.84 -18.70 16.39
C HIS A 2 24.32 -19.29 15.04
N ASN A 3 24.04 -18.75 13.86
CA ASN A 3 23.08 -17.82 13.25
C ASN A 3 23.43 -17.83 11.73
N ASP A 4 22.44 -17.54 10.88
CA ASP A 4 22.46 -16.81 9.59
C ASP A 4 23.58 -17.00 8.55
N SER A 5 23.20 -17.31 7.29
CA SER A 5 23.83 -16.68 6.09
C SER A 5 23.19 -16.95 4.70
N ILE A 6 21.95 -17.43 4.57
CA ILE A 6 21.38 -17.73 3.22
C ILE A 6 20.62 -16.52 2.60
N TYR A 7 20.84 -15.29 3.08
CA TYR A 7 20.10 -14.11 2.58
C TYR A 7 20.96 -13.02 1.93
N ASN A 8 22.24 -13.27 1.62
CA ASN A 8 23.13 -12.20 1.12
C ASN A 8 23.90 -12.48 -0.18
N ASP A 9 23.61 -13.54 -0.93
CA ASP A 9 24.51 -13.96 -2.02
C ASP A 9 24.02 -13.67 -3.45
N LYS A 10 23.12 -12.70 -3.66
CA LYS A 10 22.69 -12.30 -5.02
C LYS A 10 22.63 -10.80 -5.28
N ILE A 11 23.55 -10.03 -4.71
CA ILE A 11 23.73 -8.64 -5.14
C ILE A 11 25.24 -8.34 -5.26
N CYS A 12 25.81 -8.69 -6.41
CA CYS A 12 27.23 -8.40 -6.72
C CYS A 12 27.42 -7.63 -8.04
N ASP A 13 26.37 -7.07 -8.64
CA ASP A 13 26.50 -6.39 -9.93
C ASP A 13 25.59 -5.14 -10.03
N GLU A 14 26.22 -3.98 -10.26
CA GLU A 14 25.56 -2.70 -10.55
C GLU A 14 24.73 -2.74 -11.84
N SER A 15 25.09 -3.59 -12.81
CA SER A 15 24.32 -3.77 -14.05
C SER A 15 22.99 -4.50 -13.79
N THR A 16 22.97 -5.44 -12.85
CA THR A 16 21.77 -6.17 -12.42
C THR A 16 20.84 -5.27 -11.61
N TYR A 17 21.39 -4.40 -10.75
CA TYR A 17 20.60 -3.35 -10.09
C TYR A 17 19.99 -2.41 -11.12
N SER A 18 20.81 -1.83 -12.00
CA SER A 18 20.36 -0.90 -13.05
C SER A 18 19.31 -1.52 -13.99
N THR A 19 19.43 -2.80 -14.33
CA THR A 19 18.44 -3.53 -15.16
C THR A 19 17.12 -3.75 -14.41
N TYR A 20 17.15 -4.00 -13.10
CA TYR A 20 15.95 -4.09 -12.27
C TYR A 20 15.19 -2.76 -12.20
N ILE A 21 15.90 -1.63 -12.17
CA ILE A 21 15.27 -0.30 -12.15
C ILE A 21 14.83 0.13 -13.55
N HIS A 22 15.55 -0.26 -14.61
CA HIS A 22 15.20 0.06 -16.00
C HIS A 22 13.98 -0.69 -16.53
N GLN A 23 13.60 -1.83 -15.93
CA GLN A 23 12.42 -2.61 -16.35
C GLN A 23 11.09 -2.11 -15.76
N ASN A 24 11.12 -1.25 -14.74
CA ASN A 24 9.93 -0.76 -14.04
C ASN A 24 9.50 0.65 -14.50
N GLY A 25 9.22 0.75 -15.80
CA GLY A 25 8.61 1.93 -16.39
C GLY A 25 7.10 2.00 -16.14
N MET A 26 6.72 2.76 -15.12
CA MET A 26 5.45 3.47 -14.86
C MET A 26 4.11 2.68 -14.81
N HIS A 27 3.63 2.52 -13.56
CA HIS A 27 2.30 2.92 -13.07
C HIS A 27 1.15 1.90 -12.98
N HIS A 28 1.39 0.60 -13.19
CA HIS A 28 0.42 -0.44 -12.76
C HIS A 28 1.08 -1.70 -12.21
N ASN A 29 2.25 -2.06 -12.75
CA ASN A 29 3.03 -3.20 -12.28
C ASN A 29 3.49 -3.00 -10.82
N ASP A 30 3.89 -1.78 -10.45
CA ASP A 30 4.34 -1.47 -9.09
C ASP A 30 3.21 -1.59 -8.06
N ILE A 31 1.97 -1.22 -8.44
CA ILE A 31 0.82 -1.29 -7.53
C ILE A 31 0.36 -2.73 -7.33
N LYS A 32 0.33 -3.55 -8.39
CA LYS A 32 0.05 -4.98 -8.23
C LYS A 32 1.09 -5.64 -7.34
N VAL A 33 2.37 -5.42 -7.61
CA VAL A 33 3.46 -5.99 -6.81
C VAL A 33 3.35 -5.55 -5.35
N LEU A 34 3.05 -4.28 -5.09
CA LEU A 34 2.84 -3.78 -3.73
C LEU A 34 1.64 -4.46 -3.06
N ARG A 35 0.51 -4.60 -3.77
CA ARG A 35 -0.68 -5.29 -3.23
C ARG A 35 -0.40 -6.76 -2.96
N ASP A 36 0.30 -7.45 -3.85
CA ASP A 36 0.68 -8.85 -3.68
C ASP A 36 1.59 -9.02 -2.46
N HIS A 37 2.55 -8.13 -2.27
CA HIS A 37 3.42 -8.12 -1.09
C HIS A 37 2.63 -7.87 0.22
N ILE A 38 1.69 -6.93 0.21
CA ILE A 38 0.77 -6.69 1.35
C ILE A 38 -0.12 -7.92 1.63
N ILE A 39 -0.60 -8.62 0.59
CA ILE A 39 -1.39 -9.85 0.75
C ILE A 39 -0.53 -10.99 1.34
N LEU A 40 0.74 -11.09 0.97
CA LEU A 40 1.66 -12.06 1.57
C LEU A 40 1.83 -11.80 3.07
N ALA A 41 1.92 -10.53 3.49
CA ALA A 41 2.01 -10.13 4.89
C ALA A 41 0.68 -10.30 5.65
N ASN A 42 -0.46 -10.05 5.00
CA ASN A 42 -1.80 -10.23 5.56
C ASN A 42 -2.73 -10.96 4.56
N PRO A 43 -2.75 -12.32 4.58
CA PRO A 43 -3.51 -13.12 3.61
C PRO A 43 -5.01 -12.85 3.57
N ASN A 44 -5.59 -12.30 4.64
CA ASN A 44 -7.01 -11.94 4.68
C ASN A 44 -7.36 -10.80 3.70
N LEU A 45 -6.37 -10.08 3.17
CA LEU A 45 -6.55 -9.07 2.13
C LEU A 45 -6.65 -9.67 0.73
N GLY A 46 -6.22 -10.91 0.53
CA GLY A 46 -6.24 -11.62 -0.76
C GLY A 46 -7.57 -12.32 -1.09
N THR A 47 -8.58 -12.23 -0.22
CA THR A 47 -9.90 -12.82 -0.45
C THR A 47 -10.63 -12.12 -1.60
N ALA A 48 -11.51 -12.84 -2.31
CA ALA A 48 -12.33 -12.28 -3.39
C ALA A 48 -13.14 -11.02 -2.97
N GLU A 49 -13.54 -10.93 -1.69
CA GLU A 49 -14.24 -9.76 -1.14
C GLU A 49 -13.36 -8.50 -1.10
N ASN A 50 -12.04 -8.64 -0.98
CA ASN A 50 -11.10 -7.55 -0.75
C ASN A 50 -10.25 -7.19 -1.97
N THR A 51 -10.26 -8.02 -3.03
CA THR A 51 -9.46 -7.84 -4.24
C THR A 51 -9.71 -6.50 -4.92
N ASP A 52 -10.99 -6.11 -5.05
CA ASP A 52 -11.40 -4.87 -5.74
C ASP A 52 -11.59 -3.68 -4.79
N LYS A 53 -11.50 -3.90 -3.47
CA LYS A 53 -11.66 -2.83 -2.48
C LYS A 53 -10.47 -1.89 -2.49
N TRP A 54 -10.75 -0.63 -2.18
CA TRP A 54 -9.72 0.32 -1.79
C TRP A 54 -9.24 -0.02 -0.38
N TRP A 55 -7.96 0.17 -0.11
CA TRP A 55 -7.40 0.00 1.23
C TRP A 55 -6.97 1.35 1.78
N LEU A 56 -7.40 1.67 2.99
CA LEU A 56 -6.83 2.76 3.78
C LEU A 56 -5.79 2.13 4.71
N LEU A 57 -4.51 2.26 4.32
CA LEU A 57 -3.37 1.83 5.13
C LEU A 57 -3.13 2.88 6.21
N GLY A 58 -3.18 2.45 7.46
CA GLY A 58 -3.05 3.32 8.63
C GLY A 58 -2.66 2.53 9.87
N THR A 59 -2.75 3.14 11.04
CA THR A 59 -2.63 2.41 12.31
C THR A 59 -3.53 3.02 13.37
N SER A 60 -3.94 2.20 14.34
CA SER A 60 -4.81 2.61 15.42
C SER A 60 -4.21 3.76 16.25
N GLY A 61 -5.03 4.76 16.59
CA GLY A 61 -4.59 5.94 17.36
C GLY A 61 -3.87 7.01 16.54
N CYS A 62 -3.86 6.89 15.20
CA CYS A 62 -3.31 7.91 14.31
C CYS A 62 -4.33 8.99 13.95
N HIS A 63 -4.11 10.22 14.43
CA HIS A 63 -5.00 11.35 14.16
C HIS A 63 -5.18 11.64 12.66
N LEU A 64 -4.12 11.49 11.86
CA LEU A 64 -4.21 11.70 10.41
C LEU A 64 -5.10 10.64 9.74
N CYS A 65 -5.12 9.41 10.26
CA CYS A 65 -6.00 8.36 9.75
C CYS A 65 -7.48 8.70 9.99
N ASP A 66 -7.82 9.28 11.15
CA ASP A 66 -9.18 9.74 11.43
C ASP A 66 -9.63 10.82 10.41
N ILE A 67 -8.72 11.73 10.04
CA ILE A 67 -8.98 12.76 9.02
C ILE A 67 -9.17 12.10 7.64
N ALA A 68 -8.32 11.15 7.27
CA ALA A 68 -8.46 10.41 6.02
C ALA A 68 -9.80 9.65 5.92
N GLU A 69 -10.24 9.01 7.01
CA GLU A 69 -11.55 8.35 7.07
C GLU A 69 -12.69 9.35 6.86
N GLN A 70 -12.62 10.54 7.46
CA GLN A 70 -13.62 11.59 7.23
C GLN A 70 -13.68 12.03 5.76
N ILE A 71 -12.54 12.15 5.09
CA ILE A 71 -12.49 12.48 3.66
C ILE A 71 -13.11 11.36 2.82
N ILE A 72 -12.82 10.09 3.13
CA ILE A 72 -13.43 8.93 2.46
C ILE A 72 -14.95 8.92 2.68
N MET A 73 -15.43 9.16 3.91
CA MET A 73 -16.86 9.20 4.22
C MET A 73 -17.59 10.30 3.42
N GLN A 74 -16.97 11.48 3.28
CA GLN A 74 -17.51 12.56 2.44
C GLN A 74 -17.58 12.14 0.97
N PHE A 75 -16.56 11.46 0.47
CA PHE A 75 -16.56 10.95 -0.89
C PHE A 75 -17.60 9.84 -1.11
N GLN A 76 -17.78 8.94 -0.12
CA GLN A 76 -18.79 7.89 -0.15
C GLN A 76 -20.23 8.41 -0.24
N ALA A 77 -20.48 9.63 0.22
CA ALA A 77 -21.80 10.26 0.10
C ALA A 77 -22.21 10.53 -1.36
N VAL A 78 -21.25 10.60 -2.29
CA VAL A 78 -21.50 10.88 -3.72
C VAL A 78 -20.99 9.80 -4.66
N GLN A 79 -20.06 8.94 -4.22
CA GLN A 79 -19.51 7.84 -4.99
C GLN A 79 -19.60 6.54 -4.19
N PRO A 80 -20.26 5.48 -4.70
CA PRO A 80 -20.36 4.20 -4.00
C PRO A 80 -19.06 3.39 -4.09
N ILE A 81 -18.01 3.84 -3.38
CA ILE A 81 -16.79 3.04 -3.20
C ILE A 81 -16.93 2.11 -1.99
N THR A 82 -16.30 0.94 -2.09
CA THR A 82 -16.07 0.06 -0.95
C THR A 82 -14.60 0.14 -0.56
N TYR A 83 -14.34 0.30 0.73
CA TYR A 83 -12.98 0.34 1.26
C TYR A 83 -12.82 -0.53 2.51
N LYS A 84 -11.57 -0.81 2.86
CA LYS A 84 -11.19 -1.54 4.07
C LYS A 84 -10.05 -0.81 4.77
N ASN A 85 -10.15 -0.66 6.08
CA ASN A 85 -9.03 -0.25 6.91
C ASN A 85 -8.05 -1.41 7.06
N VAL A 86 -6.77 -1.11 6.90
CA VAL A 86 -5.68 -2.07 7.01
C VAL A 86 -4.65 -1.49 7.98
N ASP A 87 -4.50 -2.14 9.13
CA ASP A 87 -3.53 -1.73 10.13
C ASP A 87 -2.13 -2.19 9.70
N ILE A 88 -1.22 -1.25 9.49
CA ILE A 88 0.15 -1.55 9.10
C ILE A 88 0.93 -2.24 10.23
N ALA A 89 0.44 -2.19 11.47
CA ALA A 89 1.03 -2.90 12.60
C ALA A 89 0.89 -4.43 12.47
N ASP A 90 -0.01 -4.92 11.61
CA ASP A 90 -0.16 -6.35 11.29
C ASP A 90 0.86 -6.84 10.25
N PHE A 91 1.69 -5.96 9.69
CA PHE A 91 2.69 -6.31 8.70
C PHE A 91 4.01 -6.78 9.34
N ASP A 92 4.89 -7.39 8.54
CA ASP A 92 6.28 -7.54 8.96
C ASP A 92 6.97 -6.18 9.16
N GLU A 93 8.05 -6.18 9.94
CA GLU A 93 8.76 -4.97 10.35
C GLU A 93 9.20 -4.12 9.16
N SER A 94 9.70 -4.75 8.09
CA SER A 94 10.23 -4.05 6.94
C SER A 94 9.13 -3.30 6.17
N LEU A 95 7.99 -3.95 5.98
CA LEU A 95 6.84 -3.37 5.30
C LEU A 95 6.13 -2.32 6.16
N MET A 96 6.01 -2.58 7.46
CA MET A 96 5.48 -1.59 8.42
C MET A 96 6.32 -0.31 8.39
N MET A 97 7.65 -0.42 8.47
CA MET A 97 8.56 0.74 8.44
C MET A 97 8.47 1.53 7.13
N ALA A 98 8.23 0.86 5.99
CA ALA A 98 8.04 1.52 4.71
C ALA A 98 6.79 2.43 4.68
N PHE A 99 5.79 2.13 5.50
CA PHE A 99 4.57 2.93 5.61
C PHE A 99 4.54 3.88 6.81
N ALA A 100 5.31 3.62 7.87
CA ALA A 100 5.23 4.32 9.16
C ALA A 100 5.29 5.86 9.07
N THR A 101 5.99 6.42 8.08
CA THR A 101 6.13 7.88 7.87
C THR A 101 5.22 8.45 6.77
N THR A 102 4.45 7.59 6.09
CA THR A 102 3.60 7.97 4.95
C THR A 102 2.12 7.71 5.18
N ILE A 103 1.75 6.97 6.23
CA ILE A 103 0.34 6.80 6.60
C ILE A 103 -0.33 8.13 6.98
N PRO A 104 -1.61 8.34 6.62
CA PRO A 104 -2.47 7.40 5.90
C PRO A 104 -2.20 7.33 4.39
N VAL A 105 -2.38 6.14 3.81
CA VAL A 105 -2.24 5.92 2.35
C VAL A 105 -3.49 5.22 1.80
N ILE A 106 -4.03 5.74 0.69
CA ILE A 106 -5.05 5.06 -0.09
C ILE A 106 -4.38 4.17 -1.13
N LEU A 107 -4.73 2.89 -1.14
CA LEU A 107 -4.30 1.93 -2.14
C LEU A 107 -5.51 1.28 -2.81
N THR A 108 -5.81 1.71 -4.03
CA THR A 108 -6.81 1.09 -4.89
C THR A 108 -6.20 -0.13 -5.61
N PRO A 109 -6.97 -0.93 -6.37
CA PRO A 109 -6.40 -2.01 -7.18
C PRO A 109 -5.32 -1.58 -8.20
N SER A 110 -5.29 -0.30 -8.57
CA SER A 110 -4.42 0.21 -9.65
C SER A 110 -3.62 1.47 -9.31
N LYS A 111 -3.93 2.17 -8.21
CA LYS A 111 -3.34 3.46 -7.84
C LYS A 111 -3.06 3.57 -6.35
N ARG A 112 -2.01 4.32 -6.02
CA ARG A 112 -1.64 4.73 -4.66
C ARG A 112 -1.77 6.25 -4.52
N LEU A 113 -2.28 6.72 -3.40
CA LEU A 113 -2.35 8.12 -3.03
C LEU A 113 -1.91 8.28 -1.57
N ASN A 114 -0.82 9.01 -1.35
CA ASN A 114 -0.32 9.31 -0.01
C ASN A 114 -1.00 10.57 0.53
N TYR A 115 -1.18 10.66 1.84
CA TYR A 115 -1.54 11.92 2.48
C TYR A 115 -0.45 13.00 2.23
N PRO A 116 -0.80 14.29 2.09
CA PRO A 116 -2.15 14.87 2.15
C PRO A 116 -2.99 14.65 0.88
N PHE A 117 -4.30 14.48 1.05
CA PHE A 117 -5.27 14.42 -0.04
C PHE A 117 -6.61 15.02 0.37
N SER A 118 -7.45 15.31 -0.63
CA SER A 118 -8.81 15.85 -0.52
C SER A 118 -9.82 14.94 -1.23
N VAL A 119 -11.11 15.26 -1.12
CA VAL A 119 -12.17 14.56 -1.86
C VAL A 119 -11.95 14.62 -3.38
N MET A 120 -11.40 15.73 -3.89
CA MET A 120 -11.11 15.88 -5.33
C MET A 120 -9.99 14.92 -5.77
N ASP A 121 -8.98 14.70 -4.92
CA ASP A 121 -7.90 13.76 -5.22
C ASP A 121 -8.42 12.31 -5.25
N LEU A 122 -9.37 11.96 -4.38
CA LEU A 122 -10.06 10.65 -4.44
C LEU A 122 -10.84 10.48 -5.74
N GLN A 123 -11.48 11.53 -6.25
CA GLN A 123 -12.20 11.47 -7.52
C GLN A 123 -11.26 11.17 -8.70
N GLN A 124 -10.03 11.69 -8.69
CA GLN A 124 -9.01 11.40 -9.70
C GLN A 124 -8.53 9.94 -9.69
N LEU A 125 -8.80 9.20 -8.61
CA LEU A 125 -8.48 7.76 -8.58
C LEU A 125 -9.43 6.94 -9.46
N LEU A 126 -10.62 7.45 -9.78
CA LEU A 126 -11.59 6.74 -10.63
C LEU A 126 -11.31 6.82 -12.14
N THR A 127 -10.50 7.78 -12.59
CA THR A 127 -10.26 8.08 -14.02
C THR A 127 -9.04 7.36 -14.58
#